data_AF-A0A6C2CMT8-F1
#
_entry.id   AF-A0A6C2CMT8-F1
#
_cell.length_a   1.000
_cell.length_b   1.000
_cell.length_c   1.000
_cell.angle_alpha   90.00
_cell.angle_beta   90.00
_cell.angle_gamma   90.00
#
_symmetry.space_group_name_H-M   'P 1'
#
loop_
_entity.id
_entity.type
_entity.pdbx_description
1 polymer ?
#
loop_
_entity_poly.entity_id
_entity_poly.type
_entity_poly.pdbx_seq_one_letter_code
_entity_poly.pdbx_strand_id
1 'polypeptide(L)'
;MMAGTFPKSGTQAARLLSVLLTGLAIGPLNGWRNIGIYRLADTVLQLRKAGWAVQTDRVERDNRFGERCSFASYTLPGDVIDAAGEDGQTFARHEAAMMASTVRKVAA
;
A
#
# COMPACT_ATOMS: atom_id res chain seq x y z
N MET A 1 4.51 18.91 0.80
CA MET A 1 3.20 18.63 1.43
C MET A 1 3.40 18.25 2.90
N MET A 2 2.34 18.01 3.69
CA MET A 2 2.46 17.40 5.03
C MET A 2 2.17 15.90 4.95
N ALA A 3 2.85 15.10 5.78
CA ALA A 3 2.56 13.68 5.92
C ALA A 3 1.21 13.45 6.62
N GLY A 4 0.55 12.33 6.32
CA GLY A 4 -0.68 11.92 7.00
C GLY A 4 -0.40 11.29 8.36
N THR A 5 -1.47 10.99 9.11
CA THR A 5 -1.38 10.25 10.36
C THR A 5 -1.06 8.79 10.09
N PHE A 6 -0.05 8.24 10.78
CA PHE A 6 0.28 6.82 10.68
C PHE A 6 -0.85 5.94 11.22
N PRO A 7 -1.31 4.92 10.47
CA PRO A 7 -2.31 3.97 10.94
C PRO A 7 -1.72 3.05 12.01
N LYS A 8 -2.60 2.42 12.80
CA LYS A 8 -2.19 1.41 13.79
C LYS A 8 -1.44 0.25 13.12
N SER A 9 -0.28 -0.11 13.69
CA SER A 9 0.55 -1.23 13.25
C SER A 9 -0.23 -2.55 13.13
N GLY A 10 0.16 -3.39 12.17
CA GLY A 10 -0.42 -4.72 11.95
C GLY A 10 -1.75 -4.73 11.20
N THR A 11 -2.33 -3.55 10.92
CA THR A 11 -3.57 -3.39 10.14
C THR A 11 -3.31 -3.43 8.62
N GLN A 12 -4.36 -3.61 7.81
CA GLN A 12 -4.25 -3.53 6.36
C GLN A 12 -3.78 -2.14 5.89
N ALA A 13 -4.24 -1.07 6.54
CA ALA A 13 -3.80 0.30 6.26
C ALA A 13 -2.30 0.48 6.51
N ALA A 14 -1.77 -0.08 7.60
CA ALA A 14 -0.34 -0.04 7.89
C ALA A 14 0.49 -0.78 6.84
N ARG A 15 0.05 -1.97 6.42
CA ARG A 15 0.72 -2.72 5.35
C ARG A 15 0.73 -1.95 4.03
N LEU A 16 -0.41 -1.40 3.62
CA LEU A 16 -0.48 -0.60 2.40
C LEU A 16 0.42 0.61 2.46
N LEU A 17 0.35 1.39 3.55
CA LEU A 17 1.19 2.58 3.72
C LEU A 17 2.68 2.23 3.69
N SER A 18 3.07 1.11 4.32
CA SER A 18 4.47 0.66 4.32
C SER A 18 5.02 0.43 2.90
N VAL A 19 4.20 -0.09 1.98
CA VAL A 19 4.58 -0.26 0.58
C VAL A 19 4.66 1.09 -0.12
N LEU A 20 3.65 1.94 0.04
CA LEU A 20 3.61 3.23 -0.66
C LEU A 20 4.76 4.16 -0.24
N LEU A 21 5.18 4.12 1.03
CA LEU A 21 6.32 4.89 1.54
C LEU A 21 7.66 4.49 0.92
N THR A 22 7.75 3.32 0.26
CA THR A 22 8.94 2.93 -0.51
C THR A 22 8.98 3.54 -1.92
N GLY A 23 7.94 4.29 -2.31
CA GLY A 23 7.77 4.81 -3.68
C GLY A 23 7.23 3.79 -4.67
N LEU A 24 6.90 2.56 -4.22
CA LEU A 24 6.33 1.53 -5.08
C LEU A 24 4.86 1.79 -5.39
N ALA A 25 4.50 1.53 -6.64
CA ALA A 25 3.11 1.47 -7.09
C ALA A 25 2.49 0.10 -6.77
N ILE A 26 1.22 0.08 -6.36
CA ILE A 26 0.51 -1.17 -6.09
C ILE A 26 -0.92 -1.16 -6.63
N GLY A 27 -1.29 -2.20 -7.36
CA GLY A 27 -2.65 -2.46 -7.83
C GLY A 27 -3.33 -3.62 -7.11
N PRO A 28 -4.64 -3.85 -7.32
CA PRO A 28 -5.43 -4.83 -6.56
C PRO A 28 -4.86 -6.25 -6.54
N LEU A 29 -4.36 -6.75 -7.68
CA LEU A 29 -3.84 -8.12 -7.76
C LEU A 29 -2.56 -8.29 -6.93
N ASN A 30 -1.63 -7.32 -7.00
CA ASN A 30 -0.41 -7.32 -6.19
C ASN A 30 -0.73 -7.04 -4.71
N GLY A 31 -1.69 -6.17 -4.43
CA GLY A 31 -2.20 -5.91 -3.07
C GLY A 31 -2.72 -7.18 -2.39
N TRP A 32 -3.49 -7.99 -3.12
CA TRP A 32 -3.95 -9.26 -2.60
C TRP A 32 -2.79 -10.26 -2.43
N ARG A 33 -1.99 -10.49 -3.47
CA ARG A 33 -0.94 -11.53 -3.46
C ARG A 33 0.19 -11.26 -2.47
N ASN A 34 0.62 -10.00 -2.36
CA ASN A 34 1.86 -9.67 -1.64
C ASN A 34 1.62 -9.15 -0.22
N ILE A 35 0.50 -8.47 0.02
CA ILE A 35 0.20 -7.86 1.33
C ILE A 35 -1.15 -8.30 1.92
N GLY A 36 -1.83 -9.26 1.28
CA GLY A 36 -3.03 -9.91 1.81
C GLY A 36 -4.26 -9.02 1.86
N ILE A 37 -4.36 -7.99 1.00
CA ILE A 37 -5.47 -7.04 1.00
C ILE A 37 -6.39 -7.31 -0.19
N TYR A 38 -7.56 -7.90 0.09
CA TYR A 38 -8.56 -8.18 -0.95
C TYR A 38 -9.24 -6.90 -1.48
N ARG A 39 -9.72 -6.02 -0.58
CA ARG A 39 -10.37 -4.75 -0.95
C ARG A 39 -9.40 -3.56 -0.86
N LEU A 40 -8.38 -3.55 -1.72
CA LEU A 40 -7.32 -2.53 -1.71
C LEU A 40 -7.86 -1.09 -1.74
N ALA A 41 -8.92 -0.83 -2.52
CA ALA A 41 -9.54 0.49 -2.64
C ALA A 41 -10.13 1.01 -1.32
N ASP A 42 -10.66 0.13 -0.47
CA ASP A 42 -11.17 0.53 0.86
C ASP A 42 -10.01 0.99 1.75
N THR A 43 -8.89 0.25 1.75
CA THR A 43 -7.69 0.62 2.49
C THR A 43 -7.10 1.94 2.00
N VAL A 44 -7.11 2.21 0.69
CA VAL A 44 -6.71 3.51 0.13
C VAL A 44 -7.61 4.64 0.65
N LEU A 45 -8.93 4.43 0.72
CA LEU A 45 -9.86 5.40 1.28
C LEU A 45 -9.54 5.70 2.75
N GLN A 46 -9.19 4.69 3.55
CA GLN A 46 -8.76 4.87 4.94
C GLN A 46 -7.49 5.74 5.04
N LEU A 47 -6.49 5.49 4.19
CA LEU A 47 -5.26 6.30 4.16
C LEU A 47 -5.52 7.76 3.76
N ARG A 48 -6.38 7.99 2.77
CA ARG A 48 -6.79 9.34 2.38
C ARG A 48 -7.49 10.08 3.51
N LYS A 49 -8.38 9.40 4.24
CA LYS A 49 -9.04 9.96 5.44
C LYS A 49 -8.03 10.27 6.55
N ALA A 50 -6.92 9.53 6.62
CA ALA A 50 -5.82 9.80 7.53
C ALA A 50 -4.86 10.89 7.01
N GLY A 51 -5.16 11.57 5.90
CA GLY A 51 -4.36 12.68 5.37
C GLY A 51 -3.26 12.28 4.40
N TRP A 52 -3.12 11.00 4.05
CA TRP A 52 -2.15 10.57 3.04
C TRP A 52 -2.66 10.88 1.62
N ALA A 53 -1.89 11.65 0.87
CA ALA A 53 -2.23 12.04 -0.51
C ALA A 53 -1.96 10.90 -1.52
N VAL A 54 -2.61 9.74 -1.32
CA VAL A 54 -2.48 8.57 -2.20
C VAL A 54 -3.07 8.88 -3.58
N GLN A 55 -2.23 8.81 -4.61
CA GLN A 55 -2.61 9.03 -6.00
C GLN A 55 -3.19 7.76 -6.64
N THR A 56 -3.92 7.92 -7.73
CA THR A 56 -4.51 6.81 -8.48
C THR A 56 -4.30 7.01 -9.97
N ASP A 57 -3.60 6.07 -10.57
CA ASP A 57 -3.47 5.95 -12.01
C ASP A 57 -4.32 4.79 -12.53
N ARG A 58 -4.82 4.91 -13.76
CA ARG A 58 -5.52 3.82 -14.44
C ARG A 58 -4.54 3.03 -15.29
N VAL A 59 -4.41 1.75 -14.98
CA VAL A 59 -3.60 0.79 -15.73
C VAL A 59 -4.51 -0.02 -16.65
N GLU A 60 -4.14 -0.10 -17.92
CA GLU A 60 -4.80 -0.96 -18.91
C GLU A 60 -3.91 -2.15 -19.28
N ARG A 61 -4.47 -3.35 -19.18
CA ARG A 61 -3.81 -4.62 -19.55
C ARG A 61 -4.85 -5.59 -20.07
N ASP A 62 -4.43 -6.47 -20.96
CA ASP A 62 -5.30 -7.54 -21.43
C ASP A 62 -5.29 -8.68 -20.39
N ASN A 63 -6.46 -9.27 -20.14
CA ASN A 63 -6.56 -10.40 -19.22
C ASN A 63 -6.13 -11.72 -19.89
N ARG A 64 -6.25 -12.84 -19.17
CA ARG A 64 -5.91 -14.18 -19.67
C ARG A 64 -6.64 -14.57 -20.97
N PHE A 65 -7.79 -13.95 -21.26
CA PHE A 65 -8.63 -14.22 -22.41
C PHE A 65 -8.48 -13.17 -23.52
N GLY A 66 -7.54 -12.21 -23.38
CA GLY A 66 -7.28 -11.18 -24.38
C GLY A 66 -8.24 -9.98 -24.31
N GLU A 67 -9.08 -9.89 -23.29
CA GLU A 67 -10.02 -8.77 -23.13
C GLU A 67 -9.32 -7.59 -22.45
N ARG A 68 -9.53 -6.38 -22.98
CA ARG A 68 -9.00 -5.15 -22.39
C ARG A 68 -9.60 -4.92 -21.01
N CYS A 69 -8.75 -4.96 -19.99
CA CYS A 69 -9.13 -4.67 -18.61
C CYS A 69 -8.45 -3.39 -18.13
N SER A 70 -9.16 -2.62 -17.30
CA SER A 70 -8.59 -1.44 -16.64
C SER A 70 -8.76 -1.55 -15.13
N PHE A 71 -7.73 -1.16 -14.39
CA PHE A 71 -7.73 -1.18 -12.92
C PHE A 71 -6.87 -0.05 -12.35
N ALA A 72 -7.10 0.27 -11.08
CA ALA A 72 -6.35 1.30 -10.38
C ALA A 72 -4.95 0.82 -9.97
N SER A 73 -3.97 1.72 -10.04
CA SER A 73 -2.66 1.60 -9.43
C SER A 73 -2.46 2.78 -8.47
N TYR A 74 -1.95 2.52 -7.28
CA TYR A 74 -1.83 3.50 -6.21
C TYR A 74 -0.38 3.79 -5.88
N THR A 75 -0.06 5.06 -5.67
CA THR A 75 1.29 5.58 -5.34
C THR A 75 1.19 6.68 -4.28
N LEU A 76 2.32 6.99 -3.64
CA LEU A 76 2.49 8.24 -2.91
C LEU A 76 3.41 9.18 -3.69
N PRO A 77 3.11 10.50 -3.74
CA PRO A 77 4.02 11.49 -4.31
C PRO A 77 5.35 11.51 -3.58
N GLY A 78 6.45 11.77 -4.31
CA GLY A 78 7.80 11.86 -3.72
C GLY A 78 7.89 12.88 -2.59
N ASP A 79 7.28 14.06 -2.73
CA ASP A 79 7.31 15.09 -1.71
C ASP A 79 6.50 14.75 -0.45
N VAL A 80 5.54 13.82 -0.53
CA VAL A 80 4.83 13.27 0.64
C VAL A 80 5.70 12.23 1.35
N ILE A 81 6.43 11.41 0.59
CA ILE A 81 7.39 10.44 1.13
C ILE A 81 8.53 11.19 1.84
N ASP A 82 9.08 12.22 1.21
CA ASP A 82 10.12 13.08 1.78
C ASP A 82 9.62 13.77 3.05
N ALA A 83 8.38 14.27 3.06
CA ALA A 83 7.77 14.87 4.23
C ALA A 83 7.54 13.88 5.39
N ALA A 84 7.37 12.58 5.11
CA ALA A 84 7.30 11.54 6.14
C ALA A 84 8.67 11.24 6.76
N GLY A 85 9.76 11.54 6.05
CA GLY A 85 11.12 11.53 6.57
C GLY A 85 11.53 10.20 7.23
N GLU A 86 12.33 10.31 8.29
CA GLU A 86 12.85 9.16 9.04
C GLU A 86 11.73 8.35 9.73
N ASP A 87 10.67 9.01 10.19
CA ASP A 87 9.52 8.37 10.81
C ASP A 87 8.81 7.45 9.81
N GLY A 88 8.61 7.93 8.57
CA GLY A 88 8.06 7.14 7.48
C GLY A 88 8.90 5.91 7.15
N GLN A 89 10.23 6.08 7.08
CA GLN A 89 11.15 4.97 6.83
C GLN A 89 11.12 3.94 7.96
N THR A 90 11.10 4.38 9.21
CA THR A 90 11.04 3.52 10.40
C THR A 90 9.73 2.75 10.45
N PHE A 91 8.61 3.43 10.19
CA PHE A 91 7.30 2.80 10.08
C PHE A 91 7.28 1.72 8.98
N ALA A 92 7.77 2.05 7.79
CA ALA A 92 7.79 1.13 6.66
C ALA A 92 8.63 -0.13 6.95
N ARG A 93 9.83 0.05 7.54
CA ARG A 93 10.69 -1.08 7.96
C ARG A 93 10.03 -1.96 9.02
N HIS A 94 9.38 -1.35 10.01
CA HIS A 94 8.68 -2.07 11.07
C HIS A 94 7.56 -2.96 10.51
N GLU A 95 6.67 -2.39 9.68
CA GLU A 95 5.56 -3.15 9.09
C GLU A 95 6.05 -4.23 8.12
N ALA A 96 7.12 -3.97 7.36
CA ALA A 96 7.73 -4.97 6.48
C ALA A 96 8.26 -6.18 7.28
N ALA A 97 8.94 -5.94 8.41
CA ALA A 97 9.42 -7.00 9.30
C ALA A 97 8.25 -7.80 9.92
N MET A 98 7.17 -7.11 10.33
CA MET A 98 5.95 -7.74 10.84
C MET A 98 5.29 -8.65 9.79
N MET A 99 5.17 -8.20 8.55
CA MET A 99 4.64 -9.03 7.45
C MET A 99 5.51 -10.28 7.22
N ALA A 100 6.83 -10.14 7.19
CA ALA A 100 7.75 -11.25 6.97
C ALA A 100 7.70 -12.31 8.11
N SER A 101 7.50 -11.88 9.35
CA SER A 101 7.43 -12.80 10.50
C SER A 101 6.10 -13.57 10.60
N THR A 102 5.00 -13.01 10.10
CA THR A 102 3.65 -13.59 10.24
C THR A 102 3.40 -14.78 9.30
N VAL A 103 4.09 -14.84 8.15
CA VAL A 103 3.99 -15.94 7.16
C VAL A 103 4.32 -17.31 7.79
N ARG A 104 5.09 -17.35 8.88
CA ARG A 104 5.54 -18.61 9.52
C ARG A 104 4.54 -19.25 10.49
N LYS A 105 3.47 -18.55 10.91
CA LYS A 105 2.57 -19.05 11.98
C LYS A 105 1.33 -19.83 11.52
N VAL A 106 1.05 -19.89 10.21
CA VAL A 106 -0.17 -20.53 9.67
C VAL A 106 0.08 -21.93 9.08
N ALA A 107 1.33 -22.43 9.15
CA ALA A 107 1.63 -23.83 8.89
C ALA A 107 1.48 -24.64 10.19
N ALA A 108 0.24 -25.03 10.51
CA ALA A 108 -0.09 -26.03 11.52
C ALA A 108 -1.25 -26.89 11.00
#